data_AF-A0A9J6CDH8-F1
#
_entry.id   AF-A0A9J6CDH8-F1
#
_cell.length_a   1.000
_cell.length_b   1.000
_cell.length_c   1.000
_cell.angle_alpha   90.00
_cell.angle_beta   90.00
_cell.angle_gamma   90.00
#
_symmetry.space_group_name_H-M   'P 1'
#
loop_
_entity.id
_entity.type
_entity.pdbx_description
1 polymer ?
#
loop_
_entity_poly.entity_id
_entity_poly.type
_entity_poly.pdbx_seq_one_letter_code
_entity_poly.pdbx_strand_id
1 'polypeptide(L)'
;MNAIYSYVEVEIIDCYYYDTIWFDKNTLIYICKIKNVDIFSNGLKVKIDDVTGQHENGYSNNNQVEAILIDGASNMKFFPSNIENVFSNLIFIRIGTSKLTHITNEDLKPFTKLKFLSLQYNLIEIIPENLFFYNQELEIIWLDHNQIKHIDKNVFRHLNKLRVLDLSENTCNSLGYAQTRNEVLDLVKKIEQGDCQLDITTISTTTTTTENPLKQEIKELKNHLSAKEKEIQNLSVSNMQKDTEIENMKYEIENLKRECQKCTTINESLSLILNKLDHLISSSTSHARKERKI
;
A
#
# COMPACT_ATOMS: atom_id res chain seq x y z
N MET A 1 -18.22 2.27 -7.09
CA MET A 1 -17.27 1.14 -6.90
C MET A 1 -16.09 1.69 -6.12
N ASN A 2 -15.79 1.12 -4.96
CA ASN A 2 -14.58 1.51 -4.22
C ASN A 2 -13.36 1.07 -5.05
N ALA A 3 -12.41 1.99 -5.26
CA ALA A 3 -11.15 1.64 -5.90
C ALA A 3 -10.42 0.58 -5.05
N ILE A 4 -9.89 -0.44 -5.70
CA ILE A 4 -9.08 -1.48 -5.04
C ILE A 4 -7.65 -0.94 -4.95
N TYR A 5 -7.15 -0.82 -3.72
CA TYR A 5 -5.79 -0.39 -3.43
C TYR A 5 -4.94 -1.58 -2.97
N SER A 6 -3.68 -1.60 -3.39
CA SER A 6 -2.62 -2.40 -2.76
C SER A 6 -1.85 -1.50 -1.79
N TYR A 7 -1.55 -2.02 -0.61
CA TYR A 7 -0.76 -1.31 0.41
C TYR A 7 0.68 -1.79 0.31
N VAL A 8 1.62 -0.85 0.27
CA VAL A 8 3.04 -1.16 0.14
C VAL A 8 3.86 -0.45 1.20
N GLU A 9 4.87 -1.14 1.68
CA GLU A 9 6.00 -0.53 2.36
C GLU A 9 6.99 -0.05 1.29
N VAL A 10 7.43 1.20 1.37
CA VAL A 10 8.46 1.76 0.50
C VAL A 10 9.78 1.89 1.25
N GLU A 11 10.89 1.85 0.53
CA GLU A 11 12.22 1.92 1.12
C GLU A 11 12.95 3.16 0.61
N ILE A 12 13.43 4.01 1.54
CA ILE A 12 14.40 5.07 1.27
C ILE A 12 15.76 4.41 1.07
N ILE A 13 16.33 4.57 -0.13
CA ILE A 13 17.61 3.95 -0.48
C ILE A 13 18.80 4.89 -0.42
N ASP A 14 18.53 6.18 -0.52
CA ASP A 14 19.57 7.21 -0.64
C ASP A 14 18.93 8.56 -0.35
N CYS A 15 19.61 9.40 0.43
CA CYS A 15 19.21 10.78 0.64
C CYS A 15 20.44 11.68 0.63
N TYR A 16 20.37 12.79 -0.08
CA TYR A 16 21.49 13.69 -0.23
C TYR A 16 21.02 15.11 -0.50
N TYR A 17 21.89 16.05 -0.20
CA TYR A 17 21.74 17.42 -0.64
C TYR A 17 22.29 17.56 -2.05
N TYR A 18 21.51 18.19 -2.91
CA TYR A 18 21.97 18.54 -4.25
C TYR A 18 21.87 20.05 -4.43
N ASP A 19 22.99 20.67 -4.80
CA ASP A 19 22.97 22.02 -5.32
C ASP A 19 22.26 21.96 -6.68
N THR A 20 21.12 22.63 -6.79
CA THR A 20 20.22 22.45 -7.91
C THR A 20 20.74 23.14 -9.17
N ILE A 21 21.65 22.47 -9.89
CA ILE A 21 22.19 22.92 -11.19
C ILE A 21 21.06 23.24 -12.19
N TRP A 22 19.91 22.61 -12.04
CA TRP A 22 18.77 22.65 -12.98
C TRP A 22 17.69 23.69 -12.64
N PHE A 23 17.65 24.22 -11.41
CA PHE A 23 16.48 24.94 -10.89
C PHE A 23 16.80 26.35 -10.38
N ASP A 24 17.79 26.47 -9.50
CA ASP A 24 18.32 27.73 -8.96
C ASP A 24 19.66 27.41 -8.28
N LYS A 25 20.77 28.01 -8.76
CA LYS A 25 22.14 27.74 -8.28
C LYS A 25 22.39 28.09 -6.80
N ASN A 26 21.39 28.62 -6.11
CA ASN A 26 21.47 28.99 -4.70
C ASN A 26 20.49 28.20 -3.80
N THR A 27 19.70 27.28 -4.37
CA THR A 27 18.73 26.51 -3.59
C THR A 27 19.29 25.10 -3.35
N LEU A 28 19.61 24.83 -2.09
CA LEU A 28 19.98 23.52 -1.58
C LEU A 28 18.71 22.79 -1.13
N ILE A 29 18.39 21.65 -1.74
CA ILE A 29 17.20 20.85 -1.38
C ILE A 29 17.60 19.47 -0.85
N TYR A 30 16.89 19.00 0.17
CA TYR A 30 17.09 17.65 0.68
C TYR A 30 16.28 16.64 -0.11
N ILE A 31 16.97 15.75 -0.83
CA ILE A 31 16.38 14.79 -1.77
C ILE A 31 16.48 13.40 -1.19
N CYS A 32 15.42 12.59 -1.32
CA CYS A 32 15.47 11.16 -1.05
C CYS A 32 14.99 10.35 -2.27
N LYS A 33 15.70 9.28 -2.58
CA LYS A 33 15.28 8.26 -3.56
C LYS A 33 14.47 7.19 -2.83
N ILE A 34 13.33 6.81 -3.40
CA ILE A 34 12.48 5.76 -2.85
C ILE A 34 12.23 4.67 -3.91
N LYS A 35 12.16 3.43 -3.46
CA LYS A 35 11.83 2.26 -4.29
C LYS A 35 10.69 1.44 -3.67
N ASN A 36 10.40 0.30 -4.30
CA ASN A 36 9.38 -0.67 -3.87
C ASN A 36 7.94 -0.14 -3.94
N VAL A 37 7.71 0.93 -4.70
CA VAL A 37 6.39 1.54 -4.81
C VAL A 37 5.38 0.62 -5.52
N ASP A 38 5.82 -0.26 -6.42
CA ASP A 38 4.93 -1.03 -7.30
C ASP A 38 5.05 -2.57 -7.21
N ILE A 39 6.02 -3.09 -6.43
CA ILE A 39 6.47 -4.50 -6.47
C ILE A 39 5.35 -5.51 -6.20
N PHE A 40 4.33 -5.13 -5.43
CA PHE A 40 3.20 -6.00 -5.08
C PHE A 40 1.85 -5.44 -5.56
N SER A 41 1.88 -4.48 -6.48
CA SER A 41 0.66 -3.80 -6.94
C SER A 41 -0.10 -4.57 -8.01
N ASN A 42 0.56 -5.45 -8.79
CA ASN A 42 -0.04 -6.06 -9.99
C ASN A 42 -0.74 -5.04 -10.92
N GLY A 43 -0.25 -3.80 -10.96
CA GLY A 43 -0.85 -2.71 -11.72
C GLY A 43 -2.13 -2.12 -11.11
N LEU A 44 -2.43 -2.41 -9.83
CA LEU A 44 -3.46 -1.73 -9.04
C LEU A 44 -2.99 -0.35 -8.59
N LYS A 45 -3.94 0.48 -8.11
CA LYS A 45 -3.58 1.71 -7.39
C LYS A 45 -2.83 1.35 -6.12
N VAL A 46 -1.77 2.10 -5.84
CA VAL A 46 -0.92 1.89 -4.67
C VAL A 46 -1.24 2.93 -3.60
N LYS A 47 -1.25 2.47 -2.36
CA LYS A 47 -1.24 3.33 -1.17
C LYS A 47 0.00 3.00 -0.35
N ILE A 48 0.82 4.02 -0.07
CA ILE A 48 1.99 3.85 0.78
C ILE A 48 1.50 3.73 2.23
N ASP A 49 1.84 2.64 2.91
CA ASP A 49 1.43 2.38 4.29
C ASP A 49 2.56 2.63 5.29
N ASP A 50 3.77 2.24 4.91
CA ASP A 50 4.97 2.36 5.74
C ASP A 50 6.20 2.73 4.92
N VAL A 51 7.19 3.32 5.57
CA VAL A 51 8.46 3.76 4.96
C VAL A 51 9.64 3.30 5.81
N THR A 52 10.50 2.48 5.22
CA THR A 52 11.75 2.03 5.81
C THR A 52 12.96 2.73 5.18
N GLY A 53 14.16 2.45 5.70
CA GLY A 53 15.41 3.06 5.25
C GLY A 53 15.97 4.09 6.23
N GLN A 54 17.08 4.72 5.86
CA GLN A 54 17.79 5.69 6.71
C GLN A 54 18.07 6.99 5.95
N HIS A 55 18.06 8.09 6.70
CA HIS A 55 18.53 9.39 6.25
C HIS A 55 20.04 9.56 6.49
N GLU A 56 20.68 10.49 5.80
CA GLU A 56 22.09 10.81 6.01
C GLU A 56 22.31 11.87 7.11
N ASN A 57 23.48 11.84 7.77
CA ASN A 57 24.12 12.95 8.50
C ASN A 57 23.25 13.78 9.48
N GLY A 58 22.51 13.13 10.38
CA GLY A 58 21.83 13.80 11.50
C GLY A 58 20.41 14.28 11.22
N TYR A 59 19.87 13.95 10.04
CA TYR A 59 18.45 14.09 9.73
C TYR A 59 17.74 12.83 10.17
N SER A 60 16.56 12.97 10.78
CA SER A 60 15.89 11.84 11.44
C SER A 60 14.43 11.68 11.05
N ASN A 61 13.91 12.52 10.15
CA ASN A 61 12.50 12.43 9.77
C ASN A 61 12.20 12.88 8.35
N ASN A 62 11.14 12.28 7.81
CA ASN A 62 10.63 12.51 6.46
C ASN A 62 10.09 13.94 6.22
N ASN A 63 9.81 14.72 7.27
CA ASN A 63 9.30 16.09 7.11
C ASN A 63 10.35 17.07 6.60
N GLN A 64 11.64 16.71 6.68
CA GLN A 64 12.74 17.49 6.14
C GLN A 64 12.97 17.22 4.65
N VAL A 65 12.35 16.19 4.08
CA VAL A 65 12.48 15.85 2.67
C VAL A 65 11.71 16.83 1.82
N GLU A 66 12.43 17.48 0.92
CA GLU A 66 11.91 18.49 0.00
C GLU A 66 11.74 17.94 -1.41
N ALA A 67 12.44 16.86 -1.73
CA ALA A 67 12.33 16.18 -3.01
C ALA A 67 12.31 14.67 -2.89
N ILE A 68 11.47 14.03 -3.69
CA ILE A 68 11.46 12.57 -3.84
C ILE A 68 11.73 12.18 -5.28
N LEU A 69 12.52 11.11 -5.45
CA LEU A 69 12.78 10.50 -6.74
C LEU A 69 12.31 9.04 -6.74
N ILE A 70 11.40 8.73 -7.64
CA ILE A 70 10.91 7.37 -7.93
C ILE A 70 11.31 7.04 -9.36
N ASP A 71 12.48 6.44 -9.54
CA ASP A 71 12.97 6.08 -10.87
C ASP A 71 13.02 4.56 -11.03
N GLY A 72 12.55 4.08 -12.19
CA GLY A 72 12.67 2.67 -12.56
C GLY A 72 11.67 1.72 -11.90
N ALA A 73 10.52 2.22 -11.41
CA ALA A 73 9.45 1.35 -10.93
C ALA A 73 8.94 0.45 -12.08
N SER A 74 8.79 -0.84 -11.82
CA SER A 74 8.61 -1.83 -12.88
C SER A 74 7.26 -1.75 -13.63
N ASN A 75 6.22 -1.23 -12.98
CA ASN A 75 4.83 -1.25 -13.42
C ASN A 75 3.93 -0.25 -12.65
N MET A 76 4.43 0.93 -12.33
CA MET A 76 3.69 1.95 -11.57
C MET A 76 2.70 2.70 -12.46
N LYS A 77 1.58 2.06 -12.82
CA LYS A 77 0.57 2.62 -13.75
C LYS A 77 -0.13 3.88 -13.22
N PHE A 78 -0.23 4.01 -11.90
CA PHE A 78 -0.92 5.10 -11.20
C PHE A 78 0.03 5.76 -10.20
N PHE A 79 -0.18 7.05 -9.94
CA PHE A 79 0.54 7.77 -8.91
C PHE A 79 0.27 7.15 -7.52
N PRO A 80 1.28 6.97 -6.65
CA PRO A 80 1.08 6.40 -5.32
C PRO A 80 0.36 7.39 -4.40
N SER A 81 -0.73 6.94 -3.78
CA SER A 81 -1.47 7.73 -2.78
C SER A 81 -0.82 7.66 -1.39
N ASN A 82 -1.13 8.62 -0.52
CA ASN A 82 -0.66 8.74 0.87
C ASN A 82 0.81 9.18 1.03
N ILE A 83 1.49 9.50 -0.07
CA ILE A 83 2.88 9.95 -0.04
C ILE A 83 3.03 11.33 0.64
N GLU A 84 2.00 12.17 0.58
CA GLU A 84 1.89 13.46 1.26
C GLU A 84 1.90 13.36 2.78
N ASN A 85 1.42 12.22 3.32
CA ASN A 85 1.41 11.98 4.77
C ASN A 85 2.77 11.48 5.27
N VAL A 86 3.58 10.95 4.36
CA VAL A 86 4.97 10.57 4.63
C VAL A 86 5.89 11.79 4.49
N PHE A 87 5.82 12.49 3.36
CA PHE A 87 6.70 13.61 3.01
C PHE A 87 5.87 14.90 2.89
N SER A 88 5.80 15.65 3.99
CA SER A 88 4.87 16.77 4.14
C SER A 88 5.33 18.10 3.50
N ASN A 89 6.60 18.21 3.10
CA ASN A 89 7.19 19.45 2.59
C ASN A 89 7.76 19.34 1.17
N LEU A 90 7.22 18.43 0.36
CA LEU A 90 7.68 18.24 -1.01
C LEU A 90 7.47 19.51 -1.86
N ILE A 91 8.57 19.94 -2.47
CA ILE A 91 8.63 21.00 -3.49
C ILE A 91 9.06 20.43 -4.85
N PHE A 92 9.65 19.23 -4.88
CA PHE A 92 10.03 18.53 -6.09
C PHE A 92 9.58 17.06 -6.06
N ILE A 93 8.88 16.63 -7.10
CA ILE A 93 8.56 15.22 -7.31
C ILE A 93 9.12 14.80 -8.67
N ARG A 94 9.93 13.75 -8.67
CA ARG A 94 10.36 13.05 -9.89
C ARG A 94 9.83 11.62 -9.87
N ILE A 95 9.15 11.26 -10.95
CA ILE A 95 8.77 9.89 -11.25
C ILE A 95 9.22 9.60 -12.68
N GLY A 96 10.38 8.98 -12.87
CA GLY A 96 10.93 8.66 -14.18
C GLY A 96 10.92 7.17 -14.48
N THR A 97 10.78 6.80 -15.75
CA THR A 97 10.99 5.41 -16.21
C THR A 97 10.15 4.39 -15.42
N SER A 98 8.91 4.75 -15.08
CA SER A 98 8.09 4.02 -14.10
C SER A 98 6.78 3.46 -14.69
N LYS A 99 6.58 3.60 -16.00
CA LYS A 99 5.37 3.17 -16.74
C LYS A 99 4.07 3.82 -16.24
N LEU A 100 4.17 5.03 -15.71
CA LEU A 100 2.99 5.82 -15.32
C LEU A 100 2.14 6.10 -16.55
N THR A 101 0.87 5.71 -16.53
CA THR A 101 -0.06 5.91 -17.65
C THR A 101 -1.15 6.92 -17.32
N HIS A 102 -1.46 7.08 -16.03
CA HIS A 102 -2.54 7.95 -15.56
C HIS A 102 -2.03 8.89 -14.47
N ILE A 103 -2.43 10.15 -14.58
CA ILE A 103 -2.28 11.14 -13.53
C ILE A 103 -3.52 12.01 -13.47
N THR A 104 -3.97 12.33 -12.26
CA THR A 104 -5.21 13.05 -11.99
C THR A 104 -4.97 14.24 -11.06
N ASN A 105 -5.92 15.16 -11.02
CA ASN A 105 -5.89 16.30 -10.10
C ASN A 105 -5.79 15.86 -8.63
N GLU A 106 -6.47 14.77 -8.23
CA GLU A 106 -6.42 14.27 -6.85
C GLU A 106 -5.04 13.72 -6.49
N ASP A 107 -4.26 13.22 -7.46
CA ASP A 107 -2.90 12.74 -7.22
C ASP A 107 -1.96 13.88 -6.84
N LEU A 108 -2.11 15.07 -7.45
CA LEU A 108 -1.22 16.22 -7.22
C LEU A 108 -1.78 17.25 -6.23
N LYS A 109 -3.08 17.22 -5.94
CA LYS A 109 -3.78 18.17 -5.05
C LYS A 109 -3.14 18.38 -3.68
N PRO A 110 -2.57 17.37 -3.01
CA PRO A 110 -1.93 17.59 -1.71
C PRO A 110 -0.66 18.46 -1.77
N PHE A 111 0.06 18.49 -2.90
CA PHE A 111 1.36 19.14 -3.02
C PHE A 111 1.24 20.62 -3.41
N THR A 112 0.59 21.41 -2.56
CA THR A 112 0.34 22.85 -2.81
C THR A 112 1.62 23.69 -2.89
N LYS A 113 2.73 23.21 -2.32
CA LYS A 113 4.06 23.85 -2.37
C LYS A 113 4.92 23.36 -3.55
N LEU A 114 4.40 22.48 -4.41
CA LEU A 114 5.16 21.87 -5.49
C LEU A 114 5.62 22.93 -6.49
N LYS A 115 6.93 23.03 -6.68
CA LYS A 115 7.58 23.94 -7.64
C LYS A 115 8.05 23.20 -8.88
N PHE A 116 8.44 21.94 -8.71
CA PHE A 116 9.08 21.17 -9.76
C PHE A 116 8.39 19.81 -9.88
N LEU A 117 8.03 19.45 -11.12
CA LEU A 117 7.44 18.16 -11.42
C LEU A 117 8.14 17.55 -12.63
N SER A 118 8.69 16.35 -12.45
CA SER A 118 9.29 15.57 -13.52
C SER A 118 8.56 14.23 -13.64
N LEU A 119 7.88 14.04 -14.76
CA LEU A 119 7.18 12.79 -15.13
C LEU A 119 7.70 12.24 -16.46
N GLN A 120 8.94 12.58 -16.80
CA GLN A 120 9.62 12.18 -18.03
C GLN A 120 9.76 10.66 -18.17
N TYR A 121 9.86 10.16 -19.41
CA TYR A 121 10.06 8.73 -19.69
C TYR A 121 8.98 7.82 -19.07
N ASN A 122 7.73 8.25 -19.14
CA ASN A 122 6.57 7.44 -18.76
C ASN A 122 5.69 7.14 -19.98
N LEU A 123 4.45 6.74 -19.76
CA LEU A 123 3.50 6.32 -20.79
C LEU A 123 2.20 7.14 -20.67
N ILE A 124 2.28 8.40 -20.23
CA ILE A 124 1.13 9.27 -20.05
C ILE A 124 0.60 9.65 -21.42
N GLU A 125 -0.70 9.46 -21.64
CA GLU A 125 -1.36 9.76 -22.92
C GLU A 125 -2.22 11.03 -22.86
N ILE A 126 -2.74 11.36 -21.68
CA ILE A 126 -3.74 12.42 -21.48
C ILE A 126 -3.32 13.29 -20.29
N ILE A 127 -3.29 14.60 -20.53
CA ILE A 127 -3.18 15.62 -19.48
C ILE A 127 -4.58 16.21 -19.25
N PRO A 128 -5.28 15.81 -18.18
CA PRO A 128 -6.67 16.18 -17.97
C PRO A 128 -6.84 17.63 -17.52
N GLU A 129 -8.08 18.12 -17.63
CA GLU A 129 -8.46 19.42 -17.06
C GLU A 129 -8.10 19.48 -15.57
N ASN A 130 -7.66 20.65 -15.11
CA ASN A 130 -7.40 20.94 -13.70
C ASN A 130 -6.33 20.06 -13.01
N LEU A 131 -5.52 19.30 -13.76
CA LEU A 131 -4.42 18.50 -13.21
C LEU A 131 -3.56 19.31 -12.22
N PHE A 132 -3.23 20.55 -12.57
CA PHE A 132 -2.37 21.44 -11.79
C PHE A 132 -3.12 22.52 -11.01
N PHE A 133 -4.45 22.41 -10.83
CA PHE A 133 -5.27 23.48 -10.27
C PHE A 133 -4.82 23.94 -8.87
N TYR A 134 -4.32 23.01 -8.04
CA TYR A 134 -3.87 23.27 -6.68
C TYR A 134 -2.36 23.55 -6.57
N ASN A 135 -1.60 23.39 -7.67
CA ASN A 135 -0.14 23.46 -7.68
C ASN A 135 0.35 24.77 -8.33
N GLN A 136 -0.19 25.91 -7.88
CA GLN A 136 0.07 27.24 -8.47
C GLN A 136 1.52 27.72 -8.30
N GLU A 137 2.27 27.07 -7.44
CA GLU A 137 3.70 27.30 -7.20
C GLU A 137 4.60 26.65 -8.26
N LEU A 138 4.06 25.85 -9.20
CA LEU A 138 4.83 25.18 -10.24
C LEU A 138 5.58 26.18 -11.14
N GLU A 139 6.89 25.98 -11.22
CA GLU A 139 7.83 26.72 -12.04
C GLU A 139 8.33 25.91 -13.24
N ILE A 140 8.51 24.60 -13.05
CA ILE A 140 9.09 23.70 -14.04
C ILE A 140 8.30 22.40 -14.11
N ILE A 141 7.88 22.04 -15.32
CA ILE A 141 7.19 20.79 -15.62
C ILE A 141 7.91 20.08 -16.76
N TRP A 142 8.35 18.85 -16.51
CA TRP A 142 8.89 17.95 -17.53
C TRP A 142 7.95 16.78 -17.78
N LEU A 143 7.46 16.70 -19.00
CA LEU A 143 6.57 15.67 -19.51
C LEU A 143 7.14 15.03 -20.79
N ASP A 144 8.41 15.27 -21.09
CA ASP A 144 9.08 14.72 -22.26
C ASP A 144 9.16 13.19 -22.24
N HIS A 145 9.29 12.58 -23.41
CA HIS A 145 9.34 11.12 -23.56
C HIS A 145 8.12 10.43 -22.93
N ASN A 146 6.93 10.93 -23.23
CA ASN A 146 5.65 10.30 -22.90
C ASN A 146 4.88 9.96 -24.20
N GLN A 147 3.60 9.65 -24.10
CA GLN A 147 2.74 9.35 -25.25
C GLN A 147 1.60 10.36 -25.37
N ILE A 148 1.81 11.58 -24.88
CA ILE A 148 0.76 12.58 -24.73
C ILE A 148 0.20 12.90 -26.11
N LYS A 149 -1.09 12.65 -26.26
CA LYS A 149 -1.89 12.88 -27.46
C LYS A 149 -3.04 13.86 -27.20
N HIS A 150 -3.38 14.07 -25.94
CA HIS A 150 -4.40 15.02 -25.52
C HIS A 150 -3.92 15.87 -24.33
N ILE A 151 -4.01 17.18 -24.46
CA ILE A 151 -3.84 18.13 -23.36
C ILE A 151 -5.07 19.03 -23.29
N ASP A 152 -5.69 19.09 -22.12
CA ASP A 152 -6.81 20.00 -21.91
C ASP A 152 -6.36 21.47 -22.07
N LYS A 153 -7.14 22.25 -22.82
CA LYS A 153 -6.84 23.63 -23.17
C LYS A 153 -6.63 24.57 -21.98
N ASN A 154 -7.20 24.25 -20.81
CA ASN A 154 -7.16 25.10 -19.63
C ASN A 154 -6.18 24.62 -18.57
N VAL A 155 -5.45 23.52 -18.79
CA VAL A 155 -4.69 22.85 -17.72
C VAL A 155 -3.59 23.74 -17.11
N PHE A 156 -3.02 24.66 -17.89
CA PHE A 156 -1.92 25.54 -17.47
C PHE A 156 -2.35 26.95 -17.03
N ARG A 157 -3.64 27.31 -17.13
CA ARG A 157 -4.12 28.71 -17.00
C ARG A 157 -3.78 29.39 -15.67
N HIS A 158 -3.59 28.62 -14.60
CA HIS A 158 -3.33 29.13 -13.25
C HIS A 158 -1.84 29.12 -12.87
N LEU A 159 -0.96 28.60 -13.73
CA LEU A 159 0.46 28.43 -13.43
C LEU A 159 1.25 29.69 -13.76
N ASN A 160 1.01 30.74 -12.97
CA ASN A 160 1.60 32.06 -13.17
C ASN A 160 3.13 32.11 -12.96
N LYS A 161 3.70 31.08 -12.32
CA LYS A 161 5.14 30.95 -12.07
C LYS A 161 5.84 30.03 -13.08
N LEU A 162 5.08 29.34 -13.93
CA LEU A 162 5.64 28.42 -14.92
C LEU A 162 6.55 29.18 -15.89
N ARG A 163 7.80 28.69 -15.98
CA ARG A 163 8.86 29.24 -16.81
C ARG A 163 9.57 28.21 -17.66
N VAL A 164 9.45 26.93 -17.31
CA VAL A 164 9.95 25.82 -18.12
C VAL A 164 8.84 24.78 -18.29
N LEU A 165 8.58 24.39 -19.53
CA LEU A 165 7.64 23.34 -19.89
C LEU A 165 8.26 22.51 -20.99
N ASP A 166 8.49 21.24 -20.72
CA ASP A 166 8.97 20.29 -21.73
C ASP A 166 7.87 19.30 -22.10
N LEU A 167 7.42 19.39 -23.35
CA LEU A 167 6.46 18.49 -23.98
C LEU A 167 7.07 17.78 -25.19
N SER A 168 8.39 17.90 -25.40
CA SER A 168 9.09 17.24 -26.50
C SER A 168 8.96 15.72 -26.43
N GLU A 169 9.20 15.02 -27.53
CA GLU A 169 9.17 13.54 -27.57
C GLU A 169 7.83 12.95 -27.05
N ASN A 170 6.73 13.57 -27.46
CA ASN A 170 5.36 13.08 -27.28
C ASN A 170 4.67 12.90 -28.64
N THR A 171 3.48 12.29 -28.67
CA THR A 171 2.69 12.15 -29.91
C THR A 171 2.32 13.50 -30.52
N CYS A 172 2.21 14.54 -29.68
CA CYS A 172 1.95 15.91 -30.08
C CYS A 172 3.20 16.63 -30.60
N ASN A 173 3.67 16.25 -31.79
CA ASN A 173 4.90 16.75 -32.43
C ASN A 173 4.97 18.28 -32.62
N SER A 174 3.85 19.01 -32.53
CA SER A 174 3.83 20.48 -32.65
C SER A 174 4.26 21.20 -31.36
N LEU A 175 4.32 20.47 -30.24
CA LEU A 175 4.75 20.95 -28.94
C LEU A 175 6.20 20.50 -28.70
N GLY A 176 6.98 21.37 -28.07
CA GLY A 176 8.41 21.15 -27.88
C GLY A 176 8.86 21.58 -26.50
N TYR A 177 10.13 21.95 -26.41
CA TYR A 177 10.73 22.41 -25.17
C TYR A 177 10.68 23.95 -25.06
N ALA A 178 10.13 24.47 -23.96
CA ALA A 178 10.18 25.87 -23.58
C ALA A 178 11.06 26.04 -22.32
N GLN A 179 12.05 26.92 -22.41
CA GLN A 179 13.03 27.23 -21.34
C GLN A 179 12.79 28.59 -20.69
N THR A 180 11.96 29.43 -21.29
CA THR A 180 11.60 30.74 -20.76
C THR A 180 10.10 30.92 -20.61
N ARG A 181 9.67 31.84 -19.74
CA ARG A 181 8.25 32.16 -19.56
C ARG A 181 7.55 32.59 -20.85
N ASN A 182 8.23 33.32 -21.74
CA ASN A 182 7.63 33.74 -23.01
C ASN A 182 7.39 32.54 -23.94
N GLU A 183 8.35 31.62 -24.02
CA GLU A 183 8.19 30.38 -24.80
C GLU A 183 7.09 29.49 -24.22
N VAL A 184 6.98 29.41 -22.89
CA VAL A 184 5.89 28.70 -22.21
C VAL A 184 4.54 29.31 -22.60
N LEU A 185 4.40 30.64 -22.58
CA LEU A 185 3.16 31.31 -22.98
C LEU A 185 2.80 31.03 -24.45
N ASP A 186 3.79 30.92 -25.33
CA ASP A 186 3.56 30.59 -26.74
C ASP A 186 3.12 29.13 -26.93
N LEU A 187 3.68 28.18 -26.16
CA LEU A 187 3.19 26.80 -26.13
C LEU A 187 1.77 26.71 -25.59
N VAL A 188 1.46 27.41 -24.49
CA VAL A 188 0.10 27.42 -23.90
C VAL A 188 -0.93 27.96 -24.89
N LYS A 189 -0.61 29.05 -25.62
CA LYS A 189 -1.51 29.57 -26.67
C LYS A 189 -1.79 28.54 -27.75
N LYS A 190 -0.80 27.77 -28.20
CA LYS A 190 -1.00 26.70 -29.20
C LYS A 190 -2.00 25.66 -28.68
N ILE A 191 -1.82 25.21 -27.43
CA ILE A 191 -2.69 24.23 -26.78
C ILE A 191 -4.12 24.78 -26.65
N GLU A 192 -4.27 26.05 -26.26
CA GLU A 192 -5.56 26.74 -26.20
C GLU A 192 -6.26 26.85 -27.56
N GLN A 193 -5.48 26.94 -28.64
CA GLN A 193 -5.95 27.03 -30.02
C GLN A 193 -6.28 25.69 -30.67
N GLY A 194 -6.04 24.56 -29.98
CA GLY A 194 -6.40 23.24 -30.49
C GLY A 194 -5.24 22.28 -30.73
N ASP A 195 -3.99 22.72 -30.55
CA ASP A 195 -2.85 21.81 -30.66
C ASP A 195 -2.94 20.72 -29.58
N CYS A 196 -2.59 19.50 -29.95
CA CYS A 196 -2.60 18.36 -29.04
C CYS A 196 -3.99 18.05 -28.43
N GLN A 197 -5.06 18.17 -29.20
CA GLN A 197 -6.42 17.84 -28.76
C GLN A 197 -7.01 16.64 -29.53
N LEU A 198 -6.26 15.53 -29.66
CA LEU A 198 -6.83 14.32 -30.27
C LEU A 198 -8.12 13.92 -29.54
N ASP A 199 -9.15 13.55 -30.31
CA ASP A 199 -10.52 13.40 -29.85
C ASP A 199 -10.66 12.22 -28.87
N ILE A 200 -10.83 12.53 -27.58
CA ILE A 200 -10.98 11.56 -26.49
C ILE A 200 -12.22 10.65 -26.69
N THR A 201 -13.22 11.10 -27.47
CA THR A 201 -14.43 10.31 -27.73
C THR A 201 -14.19 9.12 -28.67
N THR A 202 -13.18 9.20 -29.54
CA THR A 202 -12.76 8.10 -30.43
C THR A 202 -11.87 7.06 -29.72
N ILE A 203 -11.19 7.47 -28.65
CA ILE A 203 -10.36 6.56 -27.82
C ILE A 203 -11.23 5.69 -26.92
N SER A 204 -12.40 6.19 -26.49
CA SER A 204 -13.38 5.39 -25.73
C SER A 204 -14.15 4.39 -26.60
N THR A 205 -14.17 4.56 -27.92
CA THR A 205 -14.96 3.75 -28.87
C THR A 205 -14.14 2.79 -29.72
N THR A 206 -12.80 2.84 -29.67
CA THR A 206 -11.93 1.82 -30.30
C THR A 206 -11.82 0.52 -29.49
N THR A 207 -12.55 0.38 -28.38
CA THR A 207 -12.77 -0.91 -27.70
C THR A 207 -14.17 -1.48 -27.94
N THR A 208 -14.61 -1.62 -29.20
CA THR A 208 -15.66 -2.61 -29.53
C THR A 208 -15.46 -3.16 -30.93
N THR A 209 -15.02 -4.41 -31.04
CA THR A 209 -15.55 -5.48 -31.94
C THR A 209 -14.67 -6.74 -31.96
N THR A 210 -14.00 -7.07 -30.86
CA THR A 210 -13.81 -8.45 -30.43
C THR A 210 -13.94 -8.40 -28.91
N GLU A 211 -14.73 -9.27 -28.27
CA GLU A 211 -14.71 -9.37 -26.81
C GLU A 211 -13.25 -9.45 -26.36
N ASN A 212 -12.80 -8.40 -25.65
CA ASN A 212 -11.41 -8.29 -25.23
C ASN A 212 -11.07 -9.56 -24.44
N PRO A 213 -10.03 -10.34 -24.83
CA PRO A 213 -9.62 -11.55 -24.10
C PRO A 213 -9.46 -11.28 -22.60
N LEU A 214 -9.01 -10.07 -22.23
CA LEU A 214 -8.92 -9.63 -20.84
C LEU A 214 -10.27 -9.51 -20.12
N LYS A 215 -11.37 -9.13 -20.81
CA LYS A 215 -12.71 -9.09 -20.18
C LYS A 215 -13.22 -10.49 -19.87
N GLN A 216 -12.96 -11.46 -20.75
CA GLN A 216 -13.30 -12.86 -20.51
C GLN A 216 -12.44 -13.44 -19.39
N GLU A 217 -11.13 -13.19 -19.43
CA GLU A 217 -10.19 -13.61 -18.38
C GLU A 217 -10.53 -12.99 -17.02
N ILE A 218 -10.92 -11.72 -16.96
CA ILE A 218 -11.42 -11.06 -15.74
C ILE A 218 -12.72 -11.70 -15.25
N LYS A 219 -13.64 -12.07 -16.15
CA LYS A 219 -14.89 -12.74 -15.78
C LYS A 219 -14.61 -14.13 -15.19
N GLU A 220 -13.69 -14.87 -15.80
CA GLU A 220 -13.25 -16.19 -15.33
C GLU A 220 -12.52 -16.09 -13.98
N LEU A 221 -11.60 -15.13 -13.82
CA LEU A 221 -10.92 -14.87 -12.54
C LEU A 221 -11.90 -14.45 -11.44
N LYS A 222 -12.92 -13.64 -11.75
CA LYS A 222 -13.98 -13.29 -10.78
C LYS A 222 -14.80 -14.50 -10.34
N ASN A 223 -15.12 -15.40 -11.26
CA ASN A 223 -15.82 -16.64 -10.92
C ASN A 223 -14.94 -17.55 -10.06
N HIS A 224 -13.64 -17.65 -10.37
CA HIS A 224 -12.70 -18.44 -9.60
C HIS A 224 -12.48 -17.87 -8.19
N LEU A 225 -12.39 -16.55 -8.07
CA LEU A 225 -12.30 -15.85 -6.79
C LEU A 225 -13.55 -16.10 -5.94
N SER A 226 -14.74 -15.95 -6.50
CA SER A 226 -16.00 -16.23 -5.79
C SER A 226 -16.10 -17.70 -5.34
N ALA A 227 -15.56 -18.63 -6.12
CA ALA A 227 -15.48 -20.04 -5.72
C ALA A 227 -14.51 -20.23 -4.54
N LYS A 228 -13.35 -19.59 -4.57
CA LYS A 228 -12.36 -19.65 -3.47
C LYS A 228 -12.86 -18.99 -2.19
N GLU A 229 -13.60 -17.90 -2.28
CA GLU A 229 -14.26 -17.26 -1.12
C GLU A 229 -15.27 -18.21 -0.45
N LYS A 230 -16.06 -18.94 -1.23
CA LYS A 230 -16.97 -19.97 -0.69
C LYS A 230 -16.22 -21.12 -0.03
N GLU A 231 -15.10 -21.55 -0.62
CA GLU A 231 -14.25 -22.61 -0.05
C GLU A 231 -13.67 -22.18 1.30
N ILE A 232 -13.16 -20.96 1.41
CA ILE A 232 -12.67 -20.37 2.66
C ILE A 232 -13.81 -20.28 3.70
N GLN A 233 -15.00 -19.83 3.29
CA GLN A 233 -16.14 -19.75 4.18
C GLN A 233 -16.52 -21.14 4.75
N ASN A 234 -16.50 -22.17 3.90
CA ASN A 234 -16.79 -23.55 4.34
C ASN A 234 -15.73 -24.09 5.30
N LEU A 235 -14.44 -23.82 5.02
CA LEU A 235 -13.34 -24.20 5.91
C LEU A 235 -13.45 -23.47 7.26
N SER A 236 -13.81 -22.20 7.27
CA SER A 236 -14.04 -21.43 8.51
C SER A 236 -15.15 -22.05 9.36
N VAL A 237 -16.27 -22.46 8.76
CA VAL A 237 -17.37 -23.13 9.47
C VAL A 237 -16.92 -24.48 10.03
N SER A 238 -16.17 -25.27 9.25
CA SER A 238 -15.64 -26.57 9.70
C SER A 238 -14.68 -26.41 10.88
N ASN A 239 -13.84 -25.37 10.89
CA ASN A 239 -12.94 -25.10 12.01
C ASN A 239 -13.71 -24.69 13.29
N MET A 240 -14.74 -23.85 13.16
CA MET A 240 -15.60 -23.50 14.31
C MET A 240 -16.31 -24.73 14.93
N GLN A 241 -16.71 -25.69 14.09
CA GLN A 241 -17.28 -26.95 14.58
C GLN A 241 -16.25 -27.78 15.33
N LYS A 242 -15.02 -27.89 14.80
CA LYS A 242 -13.91 -28.57 15.49
C LYS A 242 -13.55 -27.91 16.82
N ASP A 243 -13.56 -26.57 16.89
CA ASP A 243 -13.32 -25.85 18.14
C ASP A 243 -14.39 -26.18 19.19
N THR A 244 -15.65 -26.31 18.76
CA THR A 244 -16.76 -26.71 19.62
C THR A 244 -16.59 -28.15 20.14
N GLU A 245 -16.18 -29.08 19.26
CA GLU A 245 -15.88 -30.46 19.64
C GLU A 245 -14.71 -30.53 20.63
N ILE A 246 -13.64 -29.75 20.42
CA ILE A 246 -12.50 -29.66 21.33
C ILE A 246 -12.95 -29.18 22.71
N GLU A 247 -13.82 -28.17 22.79
CA GLU A 247 -14.29 -27.64 24.06
C GLU A 247 -15.19 -28.64 24.81
N ASN A 248 -16.02 -29.39 24.10
CA ASN A 248 -16.80 -30.50 24.67
C ASN A 248 -15.90 -31.60 25.23
N MET A 249 -14.86 -32.00 24.49
CA MET A 249 -13.89 -32.99 24.96
C MET A 249 -13.13 -32.50 26.20
N LYS A 250 -12.74 -31.21 26.27
CA LYS A 250 -12.14 -30.65 27.48
C LYS A 250 -13.08 -30.73 28.69
N TYR A 251 -14.35 -30.42 28.49
CA TYR A 251 -15.34 -30.52 29.56
C TYR A 251 -15.51 -31.96 30.06
N GLU A 252 -15.53 -32.93 29.15
CA GLU A 252 -15.58 -34.36 29.48
C GLU A 252 -14.34 -34.81 30.26
N ILE A 253 -13.14 -34.39 29.82
CA ILE A 253 -11.89 -34.65 30.55
C ILE A 253 -11.93 -34.08 31.97
N GLU A 254 -12.44 -32.86 32.16
CA GLU A 254 -12.54 -32.26 33.51
C GLU A 254 -13.55 -32.99 34.40
N ASN A 255 -14.64 -33.54 33.85
CA ASN A 255 -15.54 -34.40 34.60
C ASN A 255 -14.87 -35.70 35.01
N LEU A 256 -14.18 -36.38 34.09
CA LEU A 256 -13.44 -37.62 34.38
C LEU A 256 -12.35 -37.41 35.43
N LYS A 257 -11.64 -36.27 35.39
CA LYS A 257 -10.67 -35.90 36.44
C LYS A 257 -11.34 -35.81 37.82
N ARG A 258 -12.50 -35.15 37.91
CA ARG A 258 -13.25 -35.03 39.16
C ARG A 258 -13.70 -36.39 39.70
N GLU A 259 -14.11 -37.31 38.83
CA GLU A 259 -14.47 -38.68 39.23
C GLU A 259 -13.25 -39.47 39.73
N CYS A 260 -12.12 -39.38 39.03
CA CYS A 260 -10.88 -40.03 39.45
C CYS A 260 -10.38 -39.52 40.82
N GLN A 261 -10.52 -38.21 41.07
CA GLN A 261 -10.19 -37.63 42.36
C GLN A 261 -11.06 -38.19 43.50
N LYS A 262 -12.37 -38.39 43.25
CA LYS A 262 -13.26 -39.06 44.22
C LYS A 262 -12.79 -40.49 44.53
N CYS A 263 -12.42 -41.27 43.51
CA CYS A 263 -11.87 -42.61 43.72
C CYS A 263 -10.59 -42.60 44.57
N THR A 264 -9.72 -41.60 44.37
CA THR A 264 -8.49 -41.44 45.15
C THR A 264 -8.80 -41.19 46.63
N THR A 265 -9.72 -40.26 46.93
CA THR A 265 -10.16 -39.97 48.31
C THR A 265 -10.81 -41.18 48.99
N ILE A 266 -11.60 -41.96 48.24
CA ILE A 266 -12.19 -43.21 48.75
C ILE A 266 -11.09 -44.21 49.11
N ASN A 267 -10.07 -44.36 48.26
CA ASN A 267 -8.96 -45.28 48.49
C ASN A 267 -8.11 -44.89 49.72
N GLU A 268 -7.86 -43.59 49.91
CA GLU A 268 -7.20 -43.06 51.12
C GLU A 268 -8.03 -43.34 52.38
N SER A 269 -9.35 -43.14 52.30
CA SER A 269 -10.27 -43.40 53.42
C SER A 269 -10.31 -44.88 53.79
N LEU A 270 -10.33 -45.78 52.80
CA LEU A 270 -10.23 -47.24 52.98
C LEU A 270 -8.92 -47.63 53.67
N SER A 271 -7.80 -47.05 53.23
CA SER A 271 -6.48 -47.30 53.82
C SER A 271 -6.43 -46.89 55.30
N LEU A 272 -7.06 -45.77 55.67
CA LEU A 272 -7.16 -45.32 57.05
C LEU A 272 -8.03 -46.27 57.91
N ILE A 273 -9.12 -46.80 57.35
CA ILE A 273 -9.99 -47.77 58.02
C ILE A 273 -9.24 -49.09 58.26
N LEU A 274 -8.50 -49.58 57.26
CA LEU A 274 -7.67 -50.78 57.37
C LEU A 274 -6.64 -50.63 58.50
N ASN A 275 -5.93 -49.50 58.55
CA ASN A 275 -4.96 -49.22 59.63
C ASN A 275 -5.63 -49.21 61.03
N LYS A 276 -6.85 -48.67 61.15
CA LYS A 276 -7.59 -48.68 62.43
C LYS A 276 -8.02 -50.09 62.82
N LEU A 277 -8.46 -50.91 61.86
CA LEU A 277 -8.81 -52.31 62.09
C LEU A 277 -7.60 -53.12 62.57
N ASP A 278 -6.44 -52.95 61.94
CA ASP A 278 -5.19 -53.59 62.36
C ASP A 278 -4.81 -53.21 63.80
N HIS A 279 -4.96 -51.92 64.14
CA HIS A 279 -4.74 -51.46 65.52
C HIS A 279 -5.70 -52.11 66.52
N LEU A 280 -6.99 -52.22 66.19
CA LEU A 280 -7.98 -52.88 67.05
C LEU A 280 -7.67 -54.37 67.23
N ILE A 281 -7.29 -55.08 66.16
CA ILE A 281 -6.88 -56.49 66.21
C ILE A 281 -5.62 -56.66 67.07
N SER A 282 -4.64 -55.78 66.94
CA SER A 282 -3.44 -55.81 67.79
C SER A 282 -3.75 -55.56 69.27
N SER A 283 -4.73 -54.70 69.57
CA SER A 283 -5.15 -54.41 70.94
C SER A 283 -5.95 -55.55 71.57
N SER A 284 -6.84 -56.21 70.82
CA SER A 284 -7.65 -57.35 71.31
C SER A 284 -6.79 -58.60 71.51
N THR A 285 -5.81 -58.86 70.63
CA THR A 285 -4.81 -59.92 70.82
C THR A 285 -3.92 -59.67 72.04
N SER A 286 -3.62 -58.40 72.37
CA SER A 286 -2.91 -58.03 73.59
C SER A 286 -3.76 -58.21 74.87
N HIS A 287 -5.06 -57.90 74.81
CA HIS A 287 -6.01 -58.13 75.90
C HIS A 287 -6.24 -59.62 76.16
N ALA A 288 -6.45 -60.42 75.11
CA ALA A 288 -6.57 -61.87 75.19
C ALA A 288 -5.29 -62.56 75.74
N ARG A 289 -4.11 -61.95 75.54
CA ARG A 289 -2.84 -62.39 76.17
C ARG A 289 -2.72 -62.01 77.65
N LYS A 290 -3.35 -60.91 78.09
CA LYS A 290 -3.39 -60.51 79.51
C LYS A 290 -4.40 -61.35 80.30
N GLU A 291 -5.55 -61.67 79.73
CA GLU A 291 -6.57 -62.52 80.38
C GLU A 291 -6.14 -63.99 80.53
N ARG A 292 -5.19 -64.50 79.72
CA ARG A 292 -4.58 -65.83 79.92
C ARG A 292 -3.46 -65.86 80.97
N LYS A 293 -3.17 -64.75 81.65
CA LYS A 293 -2.10 -64.62 82.66
C LYS A 293 -2.63 -64.37 84.09
N ILE A 294 -3.93 -64.54 84.33
CA ILE A 294 -4.59 -64.52 85.64
C ILE A 294 -5.40 -65.81 85.76
#